data_AF-A0A9Q8QEN9-F1
#
_entry.id   AF-A0A9Q8QEN9-F1
#
_cell.length_a   1.000
_cell.length_b   1.000
_cell.length_c   1.000
_cell.angle_alpha   90.00
_cell.angle_beta   90.00
_cell.angle_gamma   90.00
#
_symmetry.space_group_name_H-M   'P 1'
#
loop_
_entity.id
_entity.type
_entity.pdbx_description
1 polymer ?
#
loop_
_entity_poly.entity_id
_entity_poly.type
_entity_poly.pdbx_seq_one_letter_code
_entity_poly.pdbx_strand_id
1 'polypeptide(L)'
;MGSLAPPPHYQHIVVRGLPYERGLSHGQQARAKILASLEHYSQPGKLPPWDTCRRIIHEVYIPGVERFFPEALPEMQGIADGAGVDLDKIVLLNARYDLARVRGMGIRPHPSSATLPSSSSSSSSSSSSTPTNPPTAVPAPVSTRDGSTNGNNVNNTNPSIHNNNKDNVNVNENDKHTWDDENNADPSLQECTAAGLLSSATSTRSVLLAQNWDMSASVHDNDTALLLEVHPHPSERLPAMFLVTEAGQLGRSGVNAAGLGVCACSLMSTEDYFPLVLDDREADKKWQMQAQQKDGQQQRKDEKVNKWQQTPLLPMTLMRRQFLHNINFANGLINIRNAPRHVSNRLVVGTADDFVINMEVTPSAVHLAYPDLLHTVPPSPISMSMSMPSTYNHHHNSNGCPSFVVGANHFVNPAFHASGWADRNPGGSTWFRDVRVAQGLRRPGGSAMRRAAMAVKNGKAVVRSSKIVVGDDNTGVQSGKMMVGDGKVLDGDGNDDGDAAAVVAAAPGGDGLLLTPEDVTEAFCDHLSAPSSVCQHVGDCTVRGVPDYPYRGRQITLAHVRYDLTRRTATVCKGPPCVGVFQEFALPPVPNV
;
A
#
# COMPACT_ATOMS: atom_id res chain seq x y z
N MET A 1 -23.58 22.91 17.09
CA MET A 1 -23.34 23.47 15.74
C MET A 1 -23.65 22.37 14.75
N GLY A 2 -24.57 22.60 13.80
CA GLY A 2 -24.89 21.61 12.79
C GLY A 2 -23.64 21.27 11.97
N SER A 3 -23.34 19.99 11.83
CA SER A 3 -22.24 19.51 10.99
C SER A 3 -22.54 19.94 9.54
N LEU A 4 -21.86 20.98 9.07
CA LEU A 4 -21.80 21.30 7.64
C LEU A 4 -21.17 20.10 6.93
N ALA A 5 -21.78 19.64 5.84
CA ALA A 5 -21.21 18.57 5.04
C ALA A 5 -19.76 18.93 4.66
N PRO A 6 -18.80 17.97 4.70
CA PRO A 6 -17.42 18.25 4.35
C PRO A 6 -17.34 18.83 2.92
N PRO A 7 -16.38 19.74 2.64
CA PRO A 7 -16.28 20.37 1.33
C PRO A 7 -16.06 19.32 0.24
N PRO A 8 -16.53 19.54 -1.00
CA PRO A 8 -16.40 18.58 -2.11
C PRO A 8 -14.95 18.36 -2.56
N HIS A 9 -14.04 19.22 -2.11
CA HIS A 9 -12.63 19.26 -2.49
C HIS A 9 -11.75 19.37 -1.25
N TYR A 10 -10.52 18.86 -1.35
CA TYR A 10 -9.51 19.10 -0.32
C TYR A 10 -8.94 20.51 -0.46
N GLN A 11 -8.57 21.11 0.68
CA GLN A 11 -7.87 22.40 0.69
C GLN A 11 -6.56 22.27 -0.09
N HIS A 12 -6.35 23.17 -1.06
CA HIS A 12 -5.08 23.30 -1.77
C HIS A 12 -4.24 24.37 -1.09
N ILE A 13 -3.04 24.01 -0.65
CA ILE A 13 -2.05 24.94 -0.08
C ILE A 13 -0.81 24.97 -0.97
N VAL A 14 -0.27 26.16 -1.16
CA VAL A 14 0.94 26.40 -1.94
C VAL A 14 2.01 26.94 -1.00
N VAL A 15 3.17 26.30 -0.97
CA VAL A 15 4.30 26.68 -0.13
C VAL A 15 5.55 26.93 -0.96
N ARG A 16 6.31 27.97 -0.58
CA ARG A 16 7.47 28.44 -1.33
C ARG A 16 8.62 28.80 -0.38
N GLY A 17 9.84 28.78 -0.89
CA GLY A 17 11.03 29.23 -0.14
C GLY A 17 11.88 28.07 0.36
N LEU A 18 12.78 28.37 1.30
CA LEU A 18 13.66 27.40 1.97
C LEU A 18 12.85 26.45 2.86
N PRO A 19 13.42 25.31 3.31
CA PRO A 19 12.67 24.30 4.06
C PRO A 19 11.83 24.85 5.22
N TYR A 20 12.42 25.66 6.10
CA TYR A 20 11.69 26.27 7.22
C TYR A 20 10.55 27.19 6.77
N GLU A 21 10.75 28.01 5.75
CA GLU A 21 9.74 28.96 5.25
C GLU A 21 8.54 28.23 4.65
N ARG A 22 8.81 27.16 3.88
CA ARG A 22 7.76 26.27 3.37
C ARG A 22 6.99 25.63 4.49
N GLY A 23 7.70 25.15 5.50
CA GLY A 23 7.11 24.57 6.69
C GLY A 23 6.21 25.55 7.42
N LEU A 24 6.71 26.76 7.70
CA LEU A 24 5.98 27.82 8.38
C LEU A 24 4.69 28.16 7.65
N SER A 25 4.76 28.31 6.33
CA SER A 25 3.61 28.56 5.47
C SER A 25 2.60 27.41 5.49
N HIS A 26 3.05 26.14 5.44
CA HIS A 26 2.20 24.97 5.58
C HIS A 26 1.47 24.98 6.94
N GLY A 27 2.22 25.13 8.04
CA GLY A 27 1.67 25.18 9.39
C GLY A 27 0.60 26.25 9.56
N GLN A 28 0.83 27.45 9.02
CA GLN A 28 -0.10 28.57 9.07
C GLN A 28 -1.37 28.32 8.26
N GLN A 29 -1.24 27.84 7.01
CA GLN A 29 -2.38 27.60 6.11
C GLN A 29 -3.26 26.42 6.55
N ALA A 30 -2.66 25.40 7.18
CA ALA A 30 -3.34 24.15 7.55
C ALA A 30 -3.52 23.97 9.07
N ARG A 31 -3.28 25.00 9.89
CA ARG A 31 -3.29 24.93 11.37
C ARG A 31 -4.48 24.17 11.94
N ALA A 32 -5.69 24.53 11.52
CA ALA A 32 -6.93 23.90 12.03
C ALA A 32 -6.97 22.39 11.72
N LYS A 33 -6.57 22.00 10.51
CA LYS A 33 -6.52 20.59 10.08
C LYS A 33 -5.42 19.82 10.81
N ILE A 34 -4.26 20.45 11.05
CA ILE A 34 -3.17 19.85 11.83
C ILE A 34 -3.64 19.54 13.27
N LEU A 35 -4.30 20.51 13.92
CA LEU A 35 -4.84 20.31 15.27
C LEU A 35 -5.90 19.20 15.30
N ALA A 36 -6.79 19.14 14.30
CA ALA A 36 -7.78 18.07 14.18
C ALA A 36 -7.14 16.68 13.94
N SER A 37 -6.08 16.60 13.13
CA SER A 37 -5.30 15.37 12.96
C SER A 37 -4.66 14.92 14.27
N LEU A 38 -4.06 15.84 15.01
CA LEU A 38 -3.42 15.55 16.29
C LEU A 38 -4.43 15.07 17.32
N GLU A 39 -5.56 15.75 17.45
CA GLU A 39 -6.66 15.32 18.32
C GLU A 39 -7.11 13.90 17.99
N HIS A 40 -7.24 13.56 16.70
CA HIS A 40 -7.59 12.20 16.29
C HIS A 40 -6.55 11.15 16.72
N TYR A 41 -5.26 11.42 16.49
CA TYR A 41 -4.20 10.46 16.77
C TYR A 41 -3.79 10.39 18.25
N SER A 42 -4.15 11.38 19.06
CA SER A 42 -3.99 11.36 20.51
C SER A 42 -5.05 10.49 21.22
N GLN A 43 -6.10 10.04 20.51
CA GLN A 43 -7.12 9.16 21.10
C GLN A 43 -6.54 7.80 21.51
N PRO A 44 -6.99 7.22 22.65
CA PRO A 44 -6.56 5.89 23.09
C PRO A 44 -6.73 4.83 22.00
N GLY A 45 -5.74 3.96 21.87
CA GLY A 45 -5.78 2.85 20.92
C GLY A 45 -5.53 3.23 19.45
N LYS A 46 -5.13 4.48 19.14
CA LYS A 46 -4.72 4.87 17.77
C LYS A 46 -3.22 4.75 17.52
N LEU A 47 -2.41 5.10 18.51
CA LEU A 47 -0.95 5.01 18.50
C LEU A 47 -0.46 4.47 19.85
N PRO A 48 0.82 4.08 19.98
CA PRO A 48 1.42 3.80 21.28
C PRO A 48 1.24 4.98 22.24
N PRO A 49 1.36 4.75 23.56
CA PRO A 49 1.34 5.84 24.55
C PRO A 49 2.28 6.97 24.15
N TRP A 50 1.88 8.21 24.46
CA TRP A 50 2.62 9.39 24.01
C TRP A 50 4.08 9.37 24.46
N ASP A 51 4.38 8.93 25.68
CA ASP A 51 5.76 8.81 26.18
C ASP A 51 6.60 7.83 25.36
N THR A 52 6.01 6.71 24.93
CA THR A 52 6.66 5.75 24.02
C THR A 52 6.89 6.39 22.65
N CYS A 53 5.89 7.10 22.11
CA CYS A 53 6.03 7.80 20.83
C CYS A 53 7.15 8.85 20.89
N ARG A 54 7.18 9.68 21.93
CA ARG A 54 8.25 10.68 22.14
C ARG A 54 9.62 10.03 22.23
N ARG A 55 9.74 8.94 22.97
CA ARG A 55 11.01 8.21 23.07
C ARG A 55 11.49 7.71 21.71
N ILE A 56 10.62 7.09 20.92
CA ILE A 56 10.96 6.68 19.55
C ILE A 56 11.34 7.90 18.69
N ILE A 57 10.59 9.00 18.78
CA ILE A 57 10.86 10.23 18.03
C ILE A 57 12.27 10.75 18.32
N HIS A 58 12.64 10.87 19.59
CA HIS A 58 13.92 11.45 20.00
C HIS A 58 15.11 10.50 19.85
N GLU A 59 14.94 9.22 20.14
CA GLU A 59 16.06 8.25 20.10
C GLU A 59 16.26 7.61 18.73
N VAL A 60 15.22 7.56 17.88
CA VAL A 60 15.23 6.81 16.62
C VAL A 60 15.01 7.72 15.42
N TYR A 61 13.89 8.47 15.39
CA TYR A 61 13.46 9.15 14.16
C TYR A 61 14.16 10.48 13.91
N ILE A 62 14.30 11.35 14.91
CA ILE A 62 15.04 12.62 14.75
C ILE A 62 16.50 12.35 14.33
N PRO A 63 17.26 11.45 15.01
CA PRO A 63 18.60 11.08 14.56
C PRO A 63 18.62 10.49 13.14
N GLY A 64 17.58 9.73 12.77
CA GLY A 64 17.43 9.20 11.42
C GLY A 64 17.20 10.29 10.38
N VAL A 65 16.33 11.25 10.65
CA VAL A 65 16.07 12.40 9.78
C VAL A 65 17.33 13.25 9.63
N GLU A 66 18.00 13.61 10.72
CA GLU A 66 19.25 14.38 10.68
C GLU A 66 20.34 13.72 9.83
N ARG A 67 20.40 12.38 9.85
CA ARG A 67 21.43 11.63 9.13
C ARG A 67 21.07 11.36 7.67
N PHE A 68 19.82 11.03 7.39
CA PHE A 68 19.42 10.49 6.08
C PHE A 68 18.60 11.47 5.25
N PHE A 69 17.95 12.48 5.87
CA PHE A 69 17.15 13.48 5.18
C PHE A 69 17.11 14.83 5.94
N PRO A 70 18.27 15.47 6.17
CA PRO A 70 18.42 16.60 7.09
C PRO A 70 17.55 17.81 6.77
N GLU A 71 17.24 18.05 5.50
CA GLU A 71 16.40 19.14 5.01
C GLU A 71 14.92 19.00 5.43
N ALA A 72 14.46 17.81 5.79
CA ALA A 72 13.09 17.61 6.27
C ALA A 72 12.87 18.16 7.68
N LEU A 73 13.90 18.17 8.53
CA LEU A 73 13.78 18.63 9.92
C LEU A 73 13.41 20.12 10.03
N PRO A 74 14.10 21.07 9.37
CA PRO A 74 13.70 22.47 9.40
C PRO A 74 12.32 22.70 8.77
N GLU A 75 11.91 21.93 7.76
CA GLU A 75 10.55 22.02 7.20
C GLU A 75 9.50 21.56 8.22
N MET A 76 9.73 20.44 8.92
CA MET A 76 8.85 20.02 10.02
C MET A 76 8.83 21.01 11.19
N GLN A 77 9.97 21.64 11.51
CA GLN A 77 10.03 22.70 12.52
C GLN A 77 9.20 23.91 12.10
N GLY A 78 9.30 24.34 10.84
CA GLY A 78 8.44 25.39 10.31
C GLY A 78 6.96 25.05 10.45
N ILE A 79 6.56 23.82 10.11
CA ILE A 79 5.15 23.37 10.27
C ILE A 79 4.71 23.49 11.72
N ALA A 80 5.56 23.05 12.66
CA ALA A 80 5.29 23.09 14.09
C ALA A 80 5.05 24.54 14.56
N ASP A 81 5.96 25.45 14.21
CA ASP A 81 5.87 26.87 14.54
C ASP A 81 4.63 27.52 13.91
N GLY A 82 4.35 27.22 12.64
CA GLY A 82 3.22 27.77 11.91
C GLY A 82 1.86 27.29 12.43
N ALA A 83 1.79 26.05 12.92
CA ALA A 83 0.59 25.50 13.56
C ALA A 83 0.49 25.86 15.06
N GLY A 84 1.58 26.32 15.67
CA GLY A 84 1.67 26.60 17.10
C GLY A 84 1.66 25.33 17.97
N VAL A 85 2.43 24.33 17.56
CA VAL A 85 2.58 23.03 18.26
C VAL A 85 4.05 22.64 18.37
N ASP A 86 4.37 21.65 19.22
CA ASP A 86 5.73 21.15 19.37
C ASP A 86 6.19 20.34 18.14
N LEU A 87 7.49 20.38 17.82
CA LEU A 87 8.09 19.58 16.74
C LEU A 87 7.74 18.09 16.86
N ASP A 88 7.78 17.53 18.07
CA ASP A 88 7.44 16.13 18.35
C ASP A 88 6.08 15.73 17.75
N LYS A 89 5.11 16.63 17.77
CA LYS A 89 3.76 16.37 17.21
C LYS A 89 3.77 16.30 15.70
N ILE A 90 4.59 17.12 15.02
CA ILE A 90 4.76 17.06 13.57
C ILE A 90 5.57 15.84 13.16
N VAL A 91 6.62 15.48 13.91
CA VAL A 91 7.35 14.23 13.68
C VAL A 91 6.44 13.03 13.88
N LEU A 92 5.56 13.02 14.89
CA LEU A 92 4.54 11.99 15.07
C LEU A 92 3.63 11.87 13.84
N LEU A 93 3.13 12.98 13.27
CA LEU A 93 2.26 12.92 12.09
C LEU A 93 3.00 12.33 10.88
N ASN A 94 4.27 12.66 10.70
CA ASN A 94 5.10 12.09 9.63
C ASN A 94 5.47 10.62 9.91
N ALA A 95 5.69 10.22 11.17
CA ALA A 95 5.96 8.84 11.56
C ALA A 95 4.70 8.02 11.87
N ARG A 96 3.50 8.54 11.61
CA ARG A 96 2.23 7.91 12.01
C ARG A 96 2.08 6.51 11.41
N TYR A 97 2.51 6.32 10.17
CA TYR A 97 2.51 5.00 9.52
C TYR A 97 3.33 4.00 10.33
N ASP A 98 4.56 4.35 10.65
CA ASP A 98 5.51 3.53 11.38
C ASP A 98 5.01 3.25 12.80
N LEU A 99 4.63 4.30 13.53
CA LEU A 99 4.11 4.21 14.90
C LEU A 99 2.83 3.37 15.02
N ALA A 100 1.97 3.36 14.00
CA ALA A 100 0.78 2.53 13.98
C ALA A 100 1.08 1.02 13.80
N ARG A 101 2.30 0.66 13.37
CA ARG A 101 2.72 -0.72 13.04
C ARG A 101 3.64 -1.35 14.08
N VAL A 102 4.08 -0.57 15.05
CA VAL A 102 4.88 -1.04 16.19
C VAL A 102 4.01 -1.52 17.36
N ARG A 103 2.80 -2.01 17.06
CA ARG A 103 1.81 -2.49 18.03
C ARG A 103 1.18 -3.80 17.57
N GLY A 104 0.56 -4.51 18.51
CA GLY A 104 -0.22 -5.72 18.23
C GLY A 104 0.60 -7.01 18.18
N MET A 105 -0.10 -8.14 18.16
CA MET A 105 0.53 -9.47 18.10
C MET A 105 1.36 -9.61 16.82
N GLY A 106 2.56 -10.20 16.96
CA GLY A 106 3.43 -10.51 15.82
C GLY A 106 4.41 -9.40 15.40
N ILE A 107 4.44 -8.24 16.08
CA ILE A 107 5.59 -7.34 15.97
C ILE A 107 6.77 -7.94 16.73
N ARG A 108 7.95 -8.00 16.11
CA ARG A 108 9.13 -8.57 16.76
C ARG A 108 9.79 -7.56 17.70
N PRO A 109 10.48 -8.01 18.77
CA PRO A 109 11.41 -7.17 19.50
C PRO A 109 12.50 -6.61 18.57
N HIS A 110 13.18 -5.55 19.01
CA HIS A 110 14.33 -5.04 18.30
C HIS A 110 15.38 -6.16 18.06
N PRO A 111 16.04 -6.26 16.89
CA PRO A 111 16.98 -7.35 16.58
C PRO A 111 18.11 -7.51 17.61
N SER A 112 18.56 -6.40 18.19
CA SER A 112 19.58 -6.39 19.25
C SER A 112 19.07 -6.74 20.66
N SER A 113 17.75 -6.88 20.87
CA SER A 113 17.16 -7.30 22.14
C SER A 113 17.12 -8.82 22.34
N ALA A 114 17.58 -9.62 21.37
CA ALA A 114 17.76 -11.04 21.55
C ALA A 114 19.00 -11.31 22.42
N THR A 115 18.80 -11.61 23.70
CA THR A 115 19.87 -12.02 24.62
C THR A 115 20.54 -13.31 24.13
N LEU A 116 21.87 -13.34 24.21
CA LEU A 116 22.74 -14.51 24.03
C LEU A 116 22.14 -15.75 24.71
N PRO A 117 22.27 -16.96 24.12
CA PRO A 117 21.86 -18.18 24.80
C PRO A 117 22.55 -18.23 26.16
N SER A 118 21.77 -18.34 27.23
CA SER A 118 22.27 -18.59 28.56
C SER A 118 23.16 -19.82 28.49
N SER A 119 24.47 -19.63 28.71
CA SER A 119 25.40 -20.72 28.88
C SER A 119 24.98 -21.52 30.10
N SER A 120 24.22 -22.60 29.90
CA SER A 120 24.11 -23.65 30.89
C SER A 120 25.49 -24.29 31.00
N SER A 121 26.17 -23.95 32.09
CA SER A 121 27.38 -24.62 32.53
C SER A 121 27.04 -26.06 32.90
N SER A 122 27.07 -26.97 31.92
CA SER A 122 27.23 -28.40 32.20
C SER A 122 28.72 -28.71 32.22
N SER A 123 29.26 -28.84 33.43
CA SER A 123 30.53 -29.47 33.69
C SER A 123 30.54 -30.89 33.10
N SER A 124 31.35 -31.13 32.08
CA SER A 124 31.79 -32.48 31.75
C SER A 124 33.30 -32.47 31.45
N SER A 125 33.94 -33.44 32.07
CA SER A 125 35.37 -33.64 32.20
C SER A 125 36.08 -33.86 30.87
N SER A 126 37.30 -33.34 30.83
CA SER A 126 38.36 -33.53 29.84
C SER A 126 38.61 -34.99 29.43
N SER A 127 38.77 -35.22 28.12
CA SER A 127 39.91 -35.99 27.59
C SER A 127 40.26 -35.55 26.15
N SER A 128 41.57 -35.48 25.92
CA SER A 128 42.37 -35.15 24.72
C SER A 128 41.81 -35.63 23.38
N SER A 129 41.92 -34.89 22.27
CA SER A 129 43.20 -34.65 21.56
C SER A 129 43.03 -33.71 20.36
N THR A 130 43.98 -32.78 20.19
CA THR A 130 44.31 -32.00 18.96
C THR A 130 44.97 -32.91 17.90
N PRO A 131 45.11 -32.54 16.58
CA PRO A 131 45.42 -31.17 16.10
C PRO A 131 44.95 -30.72 14.67
N THR A 132 45.17 -29.42 14.41
CA THR A 132 45.63 -28.75 13.16
C THR A 132 44.75 -28.64 11.90
N ASN A 133 44.16 -27.45 11.69
CA ASN A 133 44.41 -26.45 10.62
C ASN A 133 44.44 -26.82 9.09
N PRO A 134 44.23 -25.82 8.18
CA PRO A 134 43.29 -25.78 7.02
C PRO A 134 44.01 -26.12 5.67
N PRO A 135 43.53 -25.92 4.40
CA PRO A 135 42.55 -24.94 3.87
C PRO A 135 41.73 -25.30 2.59
N THR A 136 41.06 -24.28 2.04
CA THR A 136 40.77 -24.02 0.59
C THR A 136 39.66 -24.74 -0.18
N ALA A 137 38.85 -23.87 -0.82
CA ALA A 137 38.41 -23.86 -2.22
C ALA A 137 37.38 -24.89 -2.74
N VAL A 138 36.40 -24.30 -3.41
CA VAL A 138 35.32 -24.84 -4.27
C VAL A 138 35.85 -25.81 -5.33
N PRO A 139 35.07 -26.83 -5.73
CA PRO A 139 34.66 -26.90 -7.13
C PRO A 139 33.17 -27.22 -7.36
N ALA A 140 32.74 -26.87 -8.58
CA ALA A 140 31.41 -26.96 -9.19
C ALA A 140 30.86 -28.41 -9.35
N PRO A 141 29.57 -28.60 -9.73
CA PRO A 141 28.86 -29.86 -9.56
C PRO A 141 29.13 -30.85 -10.70
N VAL A 142 29.25 -32.13 -10.34
CA VAL A 142 29.27 -33.26 -11.27
C VAL A 142 27.91 -33.94 -11.26
N SER A 143 27.38 -34.15 -12.47
CA SER A 143 26.15 -34.89 -12.75
C SER A 143 26.32 -36.38 -12.47
N THR A 144 25.28 -37.02 -11.93
CA THR A 144 24.91 -38.38 -12.33
C THR A 144 23.39 -38.55 -12.35
N ARG A 145 22.95 -39.19 -13.43
CA ARG A 145 21.61 -39.69 -13.72
C ARG A 145 21.45 -41.12 -13.15
N ASP A 146 20.19 -41.56 -13.22
CA ASP A 146 19.64 -42.93 -13.08
C ASP A 146 19.24 -43.31 -11.64
N GLY A 147 18.03 -43.81 -11.35
CA GLY A 147 16.87 -44.15 -12.15
C GLY A 147 15.97 -45.13 -11.35
N SER A 148 14.63 -45.03 -11.51
CA SER A 148 13.60 -46.05 -11.19
C SER A 148 13.33 -46.33 -9.69
N THR A 149 12.12 -46.48 -9.13
CA THR A 149 10.83 -47.01 -9.63
C THR A 149 9.71 -46.77 -8.59
N ASN A 150 8.44 -46.73 -9.04
CA ASN A 150 7.16 -47.02 -8.36
C ASN A 150 6.87 -46.36 -6.99
N GLY A 151 5.75 -45.70 -6.71
CA GLY A 151 4.41 -45.76 -7.27
C GLY A 151 3.43 -45.75 -6.09
N ASN A 152 2.60 -44.71 -5.95
CA ASN A 152 1.24 -44.80 -5.39
C ASN A 152 0.57 -43.42 -5.28
N ASN A 153 -0.54 -43.31 -6.01
CA ASN A 153 -1.78 -42.60 -5.70
C ASN A 153 -1.82 -41.85 -4.35
N VAL A 154 -1.94 -40.52 -4.38
CA VAL A 154 -2.44 -39.75 -3.22
C VAL A 154 -3.48 -38.76 -3.70
N ASN A 155 -4.71 -39.02 -3.26
CA ASN A 155 -5.85 -38.14 -3.34
C ASN A 155 -5.56 -36.77 -2.73
N ASN A 156 -6.01 -35.75 -3.44
CA ASN A 156 -5.93 -34.35 -3.04
C ASN A 156 -6.97 -34.07 -1.95
N THR A 157 -6.55 -34.07 -0.68
CA THR A 157 -7.35 -33.51 0.44
C THR A 157 -6.56 -32.43 1.16
N ASN A 158 -7.15 -31.24 1.14
CA ASN A 158 -6.78 -30.03 1.88
C ASN A 158 -6.38 -30.34 3.34
N PRO A 159 -5.20 -29.93 3.84
CA PRO A 159 -4.94 -29.97 5.26
C PRO A 159 -5.36 -28.65 5.90
N SER A 160 -6.50 -28.71 6.60
CA SER A 160 -6.82 -27.83 7.72
C SER A 160 -5.68 -27.87 8.75
N ILE A 161 -4.98 -26.76 8.94
CA ILE A 161 -3.91 -26.65 9.93
C ILE A 161 -4.56 -26.57 11.33
N HIS A 162 -4.62 -27.71 12.01
CA HIS A 162 -4.77 -27.77 13.45
C HIS A 162 -3.41 -27.47 14.10
N ASN A 163 -3.38 -26.38 14.87
CA ASN A 163 -2.20 -25.96 15.63
C ASN A 163 -2.11 -26.77 16.93
N ASN A 164 -1.36 -27.88 16.90
CA ASN A 164 -1.02 -28.63 18.11
C ASN A 164 0.48 -28.45 18.40
N ASN A 165 0.81 -27.47 19.23
CA ASN A 165 2.04 -27.47 20.01
C ASN A 165 1.71 -26.91 21.40
N LYS A 166 1.33 -27.82 22.31
CA LYS A 166 1.34 -27.59 23.76
C LYS A 166 2.57 -28.29 24.31
N ASP A 167 3.70 -27.59 24.31
CA ASP A 167 4.81 -27.95 25.18
C ASP A 167 4.87 -26.95 26.34
N ASN A 168 4.69 -27.50 27.54
CA ASN A 168 4.62 -26.81 28.82
C ASN A 168 5.89 -26.02 29.12
N VAL A 169 5.80 -24.69 29.09
CA VAL A 169 6.66 -23.82 29.89
C VAL A 169 5.83 -23.31 31.06
N ASN A 170 6.19 -23.72 32.26
CA ASN A 170 5.54 -23.34 33.50
C ASN A 170 5.94 -21.89 33.84
N VAL A 171 5.16 -20.92 33.34
CA VAL A 171 5.35 -19.50 33.64
C VAL A 171 4.43 -19.12 34.80
N ASN A 172 5.04 -18.59 35.86
CA ASN A 172 4.42 -18.15 37.11
C ASN A 172 3.18 -17.26 36.84
N GLU A 173 2.02 -17.62 37.40
CA GLU A 173 0.69 -17.04 37.11
C GLU A 173 0.46 -15.57 37.56
N ASN A 174 1.49 -14.85 37.98
CA ASN A 174 1.36 -13.48 38.53
C ASN A 174 1.84 -12.34 37.61
N ASP A 175 2.35 -12.61 36.39
CA ASP A 175 2.79 -11.59 35.43
C ASP A 175 1.88 -11.54 34.18
N LYS A 176 0.55 -11.54 34.37
CA LYS A 176 -0.40 -11.19 33.30
C LYS A 176 -0.33 -9.68 33.03
N HIS A 177 0.56 -9.27 32.13
CA HIS A 177 0.39 -8.01 31.41
C HIS A 177 -0.83 -8.18 30.50
N THR A 178 -2.00 -7.80 31.00
CA THR A 178 -3.27 -7.82 30.27
C THR A 178 -3.20 -6.84 29.11
N TRP A 179 -2.88 -7.35 27.92
CA TRP A 179 -3.17 -6.71 26.64
C TRP A 179 -4.26 -7.49 25.88
N ASP A 180 -5.10 -8.22 26.62
CA ASP A 180 -6.23 -8.98 26.10
C ASP A 180 -7.50 -8.12 26.17
N ASP A 181 -7.72 -7.29 25.15
CA ASP A 181 -9.07 -6.79 24.86
C ASP A 181 -9.65 -7.60 23.69
N GLU A 182 -10.40 -8.65 24.02
CA GLU A 182 -11.11 -9.56 23.10
C GLU A 182 -12.22 -8.89 22.24
N ASN A 183 -12.24 -7.55 22.13
CA ASN A 183 -13.24 -6.80 21.36
C ASN A 183 -12.66 -5.76 20.38
N ASN A 184 -11.35 -5.69 20.19
CA ASN A 184 -10.75 -4.71 19.28
C ASN A 184 -10.42 -5.35 17.93
N ALA A 185 -11.22 -5.09 16.89
CA ALA A 185 -10.66 -5.12 15.55
C ALA A 185 -9.51 -4.13 15.49
N ASP A 186 -8.37 -4.49 14.92
CA ASP A 186 -7.23 -3.59 14.87
C ASP A 186 -7.60 -2.35 14.04
N PRO A 187 -7.78 -1.16 14.65
CA PRO A 187 -8.09 0.05 13.91
C PRO A 187 -6.91 0.54 13.04
N SER A 188 -5.80 -0.22 12.96
CA SER A 188 -4.61 0.04 12.14
C SER A 188 -4.68 -0.50 10.72
N LEU A 189 -5.56 -1.47 10.42
CA LEU A 189 -5.63 -2.12 9.11
C LEU A 189 -6.15 -1.14 8.06
N GLN A 190 -5.23 -0.62 7.24
CA GLN A 190 -5.52 0.36 6.19
C GLN A 190 -5.36 -0.30 4.83
N GLU A 191 -6.42 -0.25 4.03
CA GLU A 191 -6.41 -0.72 2.65
C GLU A 191 -5.99 0.41 1.70
N CYS A 192 -5.28 0.08 0.63
CA CYS A 192 -4.93 0.99 -0.45
C CYS A 192 -4.80 0.14 -1.71
N THR A 193 -4.96 0.75 -2.87
CA THR A 193 -4.61 0.09 -4.14
C THR A 193 -3.94 1.12 -5.04
N ALA A 194 -2.86 0.71 -5.69
CA ALA A 194 -2.08 1.55 -6.57
C ALA A 194 -1.75 0.82 -7.87
N ALA A 195 -1.58 1.57 -8.95
CA ALA A 195 -1.16 1.06 -10.25
C ALA A 195 -0.19 2.03 -10.91
N GLY A 196 0.68 1.49 -11.76
CA GLY A 196 1.62 2.23 -12.59
C GLY A 196 1.58 1.71 -14.02
N LEU A 197 1.45 2.61 -15.00
CA LEU A 197 1.23 2.27 -16.40
C LEU A 197 2.29 2.93 -17.27
N LEU A 198 2.88 2.17 -18.19
CA LEU A 198 3.80 2.69 -19.19
C LEU A 198 3.04 3.48 -20.27
N SER A 199 3.75 4.37 -20.97
CA SER A 199 3.22 5.14 -22.10
C SER A 199 2.71 4.25 -23.24
N SER A 200 3.25 3.04 -23.36
CA SER A 200 2.78 2.03 -24.31
C SER A 200 1.37 1.50 -23.99
N ALA A 201 0.92 1.60 -22.73
CA ALA A 201 -0.39 1.14 -22.27
C ALA A 201 -1.48 2.22 -22.35
N THR A 202 -1.13 3.49 -22.57
CA THR A 202 -2.04 4.63 -22.44
C THR A 202 -2.30 5.31 -23.78
N SER A 203 -3.53 5.78 -23.98
CA SER A 203 -3.93 6.45 -25.23
C SER A 203 -3.25 7.81 -25.40
N THR A 204 -2.87 8.45 -24.29
CA THR A 204 -2.16 9.73 -24.27
C THR A 204 -0.66 9.59 -24.51
N ARG A 205 -0.12 8.37 -24.57
CA ARG A 205 1.32 8.07 -24.56
C ARG A 205 2.04 8.69 -23.35
N SER A 206 1.35 8.71 -22.21
CA SER A 206 1.87 9.19 -20.94
C SER A 206 2.16 8.04 -19.99
N VAL A 207 3.18 8.19 -19.14
CA VAL A 207 3.34 7.35 -17.95
C VAL A 207 2.38 7.81 -16.87
N LEU A 208 1.54 6.91 -16.37
CA LEU A 208 0.53 7.22 -15.36
C LEU A 208 0.78 6.45 -14.06
N LEU A 209 0.59 7.11 -12.93
CA LEU A 209 0.37 6.45 -11.64
C LEU A 209 -1.06 6.73 -11.18
N ALA A 210 -1.71 5.74 -10.57
CA ALA A 210 -3.04 5.89 -9.99
C ALA A 210 -3.14 5.23 -8.62
N GLN A 211 -3.97 5.76 -7.73
CA GLN A 211 -4.16 5.20 -6.40
C GLN A 211 -5.53 5.54 -5.80
N ASN A 212 -6.19 4.54 -5.21
CA ASN A 212 -7.17 4.74 -4.12
C ASN A 212 -6.44 4.66 -2.79
N TRP A 213 -6.54 5.74 -2.00
CA TRP A 213 -6.10 5.75 -0.61
C TRP A 213 -7.31 5.51 0.29
N ASP A 214 -7.36 4.33 0.92
CA ASP A 214 -8.41 3.98 1.87
C ASP A 214 -7.90 4.01 3.32
N MET A 215 -8.76 4.44 4.24
CA MET A 215 -8.47 4.59 5.66
C MET A 215 -9.76 4.93 6.42
N SER A 216 -9.65 5.11 7.74
CA SER A 216 -10.74 5.57 8.59
C SER A 216 -11.44 6.81 8.02
N ALA A 217 -12.77 6.73 7.97
CA ALA A 217 -13.64 7.80 7.52
C ALA A 217 -13.47 9.10 8.33
N SER A 218 -12.89 9.05 9.53
CA SER A 218 -12.58 10.24 10.32
C SER A 218 -11.72 11.26 9.56
N VAL A 219 -10.79 10.80 8.72
CA VAL A 219 -9.92 11.69 7.93
C VAL A 219 -10.73 12.46 6.88
N HIS A 220 -11.72 11.81 6.29
CA HIS A 220 -12.63 12.44 5.32
C HIS A 220 -13.67 13.34 6.01
N ASP A 221 -14.31 12.82 7.06
CA ASP A 221 -15.38 13.49 7.79
C ASP A 221 -14.89 14.75 8.52
N ASN A 222 -13.67 14.69 9.10
CA ASN A 222 -13.03 15.83 9.75
C ASN A 222 -12.17 16.67 8.79
N ASP A 223 -12.17 16.34 7.50
CA ASP A 223 -11.45 17.04 6.44
C ASP A 223 -9.96 17.29 6.75
N THR A 224 -9.24 16.27 7.25
CA THR A 224 -7.84 16.41 7.68
C THR A 224 -6.82 16.14 6.57
N ALA A 225 -7.26 15.76 5.37
CA ALA A 225 -6.42 15.71 4.17
C ALA A 225 -6.34 17.07 3.45
N LEU A 226 -5.26 17.26 2.70
CA LEU A 226 -5.00 18.44 1.88
C LEU A 226 -4.22 18.10 0.60
N LEU A 227 -4.20 19.06 -0.32
CA LEU A 227 -3.35 19.08 -1.51
C LEU A 227 -2.20 20.03 -1.24
N LEU A 228 -0.96 19.55 -1.38
CA LEU A 228 0.25 20.29 -1.08
C LEU A 228 1.05 20.52 -2.36
N GLU A 229 1.12 21.77 -2.80
CA GLU A 229 1.99 22.20 -3.88
C GLU A 229 3.22 22.91 -3.30
N VAL A 230 4.40 22.41 -3.63
CA VAL A 230 5.67 22.84 -3.03
C VAL A 230 6.57 23.39 -4.13
N HIS A 231 7.05 24.61 -3.92
CA HIS A 231 8.07 25.24 -4.76
C HIS A 231 9.32 25.49 -3.92
N PRO A 232 10.32 24.59 -3.98
CA PRO A 232 11.60 24.80 -3.31
C PRO A 232 12.27 26.10 -3.74
N HIS A 233 13.11 26.66 -2.87
CA HIS A 233 13.90 27.83 -3.24
C HIS A 233 14.88 27.46 -4.36
N PRO A 234 15.14 28.34 -5.36
CA PRO A 234 16.04 28.02 -6.46
C PRO A 234 17.45 27.55 -6.03
N SER A 235 17.93 27.98 -4.86
CA SER A 235 19.24 27.55 -4.32
C SER A 235 19.30 26.07 -3.95
N GLU A 236 18.17 25.43 -3.67
CA GLU A 236 18.11 24.00 -3.34
C GLU A 236 18.25 23.13 -4.59
N ARG A 237 17.97 23.68 -5.78
CA ARG A 237 17.97 22.94 -7.07
C ARG A 237 17.09 21.69 -7.02
N LEU A 238 15.95 21.79 -6.33
CA LEU A 238 14.96 20.73 -6.21
C LEU A 238 13.74 21.03 -7.12
N PRO A 239 13.09 20.00 -7.67
CA PRO A 239 11.90 20.20 -8.50
C PRO A 239 10.70 20.67 -7.66
N ALA A 240 9.82 21.47 -8.27
CA ALA A 240 8.49 21.69 -7.71
C ALA A 240 7.74 20.36 -7.63
N MET A 241 6.80 20.21 -6.70
CA MET A 241 6.08 18.96 -6.49
C MET A 241 4.65 19.18 -6.01
N PHE A 242 3.80 18.21 -6.31
CA PHE A 242 2.39 18.18 -5.95
C PHE A 242 2.09 16.88 -5.22
N LEU A 243 1.47 16.96 -4.05
CA LEU A 243 1.16 15.80 -3.22
C LEU A 243 -0.27 15.83 -2.69
N VAL A 244 -0.83 14.65 -2.47
CA VAL A 244 -2.00 14.45 -1.60
C VAL A 244 -1.53 13.88 -0.29
N THR A 245 -1.85 14.54 0.83
CA THR A 245 -1.31 14.17 2.14
C THR A 245 -2.29 14.51 3.28
N GLU A 246 -2.06 13.98 4.49
CA GLU A 246 -2.72 14.52 5.69
C GLU A 246 -2.04 15.81 6.13
N ALA A 247 -2.79 16.73 6.71
CA ALA A 247 -2.27 18.01 7.19
C ALA A 247 -1.13 17.81 8.20
N GLY A 248 0.00 18.50 7.98
CA GLY A 248 1.21 18.39 8.81
C GLY A 248 2.21 17.34 8.34
N GLN A 249 1.86 16.49 7.37
CA GLN A 249 2.81 15.56 6.74
C GLN A 249 3.53 16.21 5.56
N LEU A 250 4.82 15.91 5.38
CA LEU A 250 5.61 16.39 4.23
C LEU A 250 5.28 15.66 2.93
N GLY A 251 4.78 14.43 3.01
CA GLY A 251 4.35 13.71 1.83
C GLY A 251 3.76 12.33 2.07
N ARG A 252 3.05 11.87 1.04
CA ARG A 252 2.43 10.53 0.97
C ARG A 252 2.51 10.03 -0.46
N SER A 253 1.62 10.48 -1.34
CA SER A 253 1.69 10.21 -2.79
C SER A 253 1.77 11.53 -3.54
N GLY A 254 2.43 11.51 -4.70
CA GLY A 254 2.66 12.75 -5.44
C GLY A 254 3.46 12.56 -6.71
N VAL A 255 3.67 13.69 -7.38
CA VAL A 255 4.48 13.87 -8.59
C VAL A 255 5.36 15.10 -8.45
N ASN A 256 6.52 15.11 -9.09
CA ASN A 256 7.37 16.28 -9.18
C ASN A 256 7.55 16.78 -10.62
N ALA A 257 8.05 18.01 -10.77
CA ALA A 257 8.26 18.67 -12.06
C ALA A 257 9.28 17.91 -12.94
N ALA A 258 10.20 17.17 -12.34
CA ALA A 258 11.16 16.31 -13.05
C ALA A 258 10.49 15.06 -13.66
N GLY A 259 9.20 14.83 -13.42
CA GLY A 259 8.45 13.71 -13.97
C GLY A 259 8.57 12.44 -13.13
N LEU A 260 8.99 12.52 -11.87
CA LEU A 260 9.00 11.39 -10.95
C LEU A 260 7.70 11.35 -10.15
N GLY A 261 7.15 10.16 -9.93
CA GLY A 261 5.94 9.96 -9.15
C GLY A 261 6.03 8.79 -8.18
N VAL A 262 5.26 8.87 -7.10
CA VAL A 262 5.16 7.80 -6.10
C VAL A 262 3.74 7.66 -5.57
N CYS A 263 3.25 6.43 -5.55
CA CYS A 263 2.07 5.96 -4.81
C CYS A 263 2.51 4.90 -3.80
N ALA A 264 1.72 4.67 -2.75
CA ALA A 264 2.12 3.75 -1.70
C ALA A 264 0.98 2.98 -1.04
N CYS A 265 1.18 1.70 -0.79
CA CYS A 265 0.24 0.84 -0.08
C CYS A 265 0.89 0.29 1.20
N SER A 266 0.07 0.07 2.24
CA SER A 266 0.55 -0.55 3.48
C SER A 266 0.99 -1.99 3.23
N LEU A 267 2.15 -2.39 3.76
CA LEU A 267 2.55 -3.79 3.90
C LEU A 267 2.91 -4.06 5.36
N MET A 268 2.80 -5.31 5.77
CA MET A 268 3.19 -5.77 7.10
C MET A 268 3.83 -7.14 6.95
N SER A 269 5.06 -7.30 7.42
CA SER A 269 5.73 -8.61 7.40
C SER A 269 6.09 -9.02 8.82
N THR A 270 6.33 -10.32 9.02
CA THR A 270 6.92 -10.81 10.27
C THR A 270 8.36 -10.35 10.45
N GLU A 271 8.95 -9.68 9.45
CA GLU A 271 10.24 -9.02 9.59
C GLU A 271 10.15 -7.71 10.37
N ASP A 272 8.99 -7.03 10.35
CA ASP A 272 8.79 -5.76 11.06
C ASP A 272 9.14 -5.90 12.55
N TYR A 273 9.73 -4.86 13.14
CA TYR A 273 10.18 -4.89 14.53
C TYR A 273 9.93 -3.59 15.28
N PHE A 274 9.84 -3.68 16.59
CA PHE A 274 9.75 -2.54 17.49
C PHE A 274 11.08 -1.78 17.55
N PRO A 275 11.11 -0.46 17.32
CA PRO A 275 12.35 0.26 17.00
C PRO A 275 13.22 0.58 18.22
N LEU A 276 12.76 0.35 19.45
CA LEU A 276 13.57 0.55 20.65
C LEU A 276 14.15 -0.78 21.14
N VAL A 277 15.44 -0.78 21.43
CA VAL A 277 16.09 -1.73 22.34
C VAL A 277 15.53 -1.48 23.74
N LEU A 278 14.74 -2.42 24.23
CA LEU A 278 14.27 -2.42 25.61
C LEU A 278 15.28 -3.22 26.44
N ASP A 279 16.22 -2.53 27.10
CA ASP A 279 17.00 -3.13 28.19
C ASP A 279 16.08 -3.30 29.41
N ASP A 280 16.27 -4.37 30.17
CA ASP A 280 15.44 -4.79 31.30
C ASP A 280 14.88 -3.64 32.16
N ARG A 281 13.64 -3.83 32.65
CA ARG A 281 12.68 -2.94 33.38
C ARG A 281 13.24 -1.85 34.34
N GLU A 282 14.52 -1.87 34.70
CA GLU A 282 15.27 -0.89 35.49
C GLU A 282 15.61 0.41 34.73
N ALA A 283 15.96 0.34 33.43
CA ALA A 283 16.31 1.52 32.64
C ALA A 283 15.09 2.41 32.36
N ASP A 284 13.95 1.79 32.06
CA ASP A 284 12.66 2.47 31.88
C ASP A 284 12.18 3.17 33.16
N LYS A 285 12.38 2.55 34.34
CA LYS A 285 12.08 3.19 35.64
C LYS A 285 12.97 4.39 35.90
N LYS A 286 14.27 4.32 35.56
CA LYS A 286 15.21 5.45 35.69
C LYS A 286 14.84 6.60 34.75
N TRP A 287 14.47 6.31 33.51
CA TRP A 287 14.00 7.33 32.58
C TRP A 287 12.72 8.02 33.06
N GLN A 288 11.72 7.24 33.48
CA GLN A 288 10.44 7.77 34.00
C GLN A 288 10.64 8.67 35.23
N MET A 289 11.55 8.29 36.15
CA MET A 289 11.88 9.12 37.31
C MET A 289 12.69 10.38 36.96
N GLN A 290 13.59 10.31 35.97
CA GLN A 290 14.43 11.45 35.56
C GLN A 290 13.65 12.49 34.74
N ALA A 291 12.71 12.05 33.88
CA ALA A 291 11.86 12.94 33.10
C ALA A 291 10.90 13.77 33.95
N GLN A 292 10.57 13.31 35.16
CA GLN A 292 9.73 14.03 36.12
C GLN A 292 10.49 15.01 37.02
N GLN A 293 11.84 15.05 36.99
CA GLN A 293 12.62 15.69 38.07
C GLN A 293 13.61 16.81 37.67
N LYS A 294 13.85 17.17 36.39
CA LYS A 294 14.99 18.06 36.08
C LYS A 294 14.66 19.31 35.24
N ASP A 295 15.02 20.47 35.80
CA ASP A 295 15.16 21.76 35.11
C ASP A 295 16.29 21.74 34.05
N GLY A 296 16.05 22.45 32.94
CA GLY A 296 16.71 22.30 31.62
C GLY A 296 18.22 22.58 31.50
N GLN A 297 18.99 22.64 32.60
CA GLN A 297 20.45 22.79 32.55
C GLN A 297 21.22 21.47 32.72
N GLN A 298 20.66 20.48 33.42
CA GLN A 298 21.34 19.19 33.66
C GLN A 298 21.25 18.23 32.46
N GLN A 299 20.29 18.46 31.56
CA GLN A 299 19.99 17.63 30.38
C GLN A 299 21.22 17.47 29.44
N ARG A 300 22.04 18.52 29.29
CA ARG A 300 23.17 18.55 28.34
C ARG A 300 24.40 17.71 28.74
N LYS A 301 24.53 17.29 30.00
CA LYS A 301 25.69 16.50 30.46
C LYS A 301 25.41 14.99 30.47
N ASP A 302 24.19 14.58 30.79
CA ASP A 302 23.77 13.17 30.81
C ASP A 302 23.48 12.64 29.39
N GLU A 303 23.09 13.51 28.44
CA GLU A 303 22.91 13.20 27.00
C GLU A 303 24.14 12.57 26.31
N LYS A 304 25.36 12.81 26.82
CA LYS A 304 26.57 12.27 26.20
C LYS A 304 26.85 10.80 26.52
N VAL A 305 26.23 10.23 27.56
CA VAL A 305 26.58 8.87 28.04
C VAL A 305 25.69 7.78 27.44
N ASN A 306 24.48 8.09 26.98
CA ASN A 306 23.54 7.10 26.41
C ASN A 306 23.28 7.21 24.90
N LYS A 307 24.09 7.98 24.16
CA LYS A 307 23.86 8.30 22.74
C LYS A 307 23.95 7.12 21.75
N TRP A 308 24.15 5.88 22.21
CA TRP A 308 24.59 4.76 21.36
C TRP A 308 23.89 3.42 21.60
N GLN A 309 22.57 3.38 21.83
CA GLN A 309 21.86 2.09 21.84
C GLN A 309 20.82 1.91 20.73
N GLN A 310 20.22 2.98 20.20
CA GLN A 310 19.18 2.86 19.17
C GLN A 310 19.73 3.04 17.75
N THR A 311 19.18 2.29 16.81
CA THR A 311 19.47 2.46 15.38
C THR A 311 18.71 3.66 14.85
N PRO A 312 19.35 4.67 14.23
CA PRO A 312 18.63 5.78 13.58
C PRO A 312 17.83 5.29 12.37
N LEU A 313 16.52 5.56 12.33
CA LEU A 313 15.61 5.10 11.26
C LEU A 313 14.87 6.28 10.62
N LEU A 314 14.64 6.19 9.32
CA LEU A 314 13.87 7.20 8.58
C LEU A 314 12.40 6.75 8.49
N PRO A 315 11.43 7.54 8.99
CA PRO A 315 10.01 7.24 8.80
C PRO A 315 9.61 7.02 7.34
N MET A 316 8.74 6.05 7.10
CA MET A 316 8.38 5.61 5.74
C MET A 316 7.79 6.71 4.86
N THR A 317 7.04 7.65 5.43
CA THR A 317 6.45 8.77 4.67
C THR A 317 7.52 9.74 4.18
N LEU A 318 8.57 9.96 4.98
CA LEU A 318 9.67 10.85 4.65
C LEU A 318 10.53 10.28 3.53
N MET A 319 10.68 8.96 3.44
CA MET A 319 11.33 8.30 2.31
C MET A 319 10.62 8.60 0.97
N ARG A 320 9.27 8.73 0.98
CA ARG A 320 8.49 9.09 -0.22
C ARG A 320 8.70 10.55 -0.61
N ARG A 321 8.77 11.44 0.39
CA ARG A 321 9.12 12.85 0.18
C ARG A 321 10.54 12.97 -0.38
N GLN A 322 11.50 12.21 0.16
CA GLN A 322 12.87 12.17 -0.31
C GLN A 322 12.98 11.64 -1.75
N PHE A 323 12.15 10.66 -2.14
CA PHE A 323 12.05 10.23 -3.53
C PHE A 323 11.65 11.39 -4.45
N LEU A 324 10.61 12.16 -4.09
CA LEU A 324 10.12 13.31 -4.87
C LEU A 324 11.05 14.53 -4.88
N HIS A 325 12.06 14.57 -4.00
CA HIS A 325 13.13 15.58 -4.08
C HIS A 325 14.10 15.30 -5.23
N ASN A 326 14.18 14.07 -5.73
CA ASN A 326 15.12 13.73 -6.79
C ASN A 326 14.66 14.25 -8.15
N ILE A 327 15.64 14.67 -8.96
CA ILE A 327 15.45 14.94 -10.39
C ILE A 327 15.71 13.67 -11.20
N ASN A 328 16.56 12.77 -10.68
CA ASN A 328 16.96 11.54 -11.33
C ASN A 328 16.30 10.33 -10.66
N PHE A 329 15.62 9.50 -11.46
CA PHE A 329 14.91 8.32 -10.97
C PHE A 329 15.82 7.33 -10.24
N ALA A 330 17.04 7.09 -10.73
CA ALA A 330 18.00 6.17 -10.11
C ALA A 330 18.45 6.64 -8.73
N ASN A 331 18.69 7.95 -8.54
CA ASN A 331 18.99 8.49 -7.21
C ASN A 331 17.82 8.29 -6.25
N GLY A 332 16.58 8.45 -6.73
CA GLY A 332 15.38 8.11 -5.97
C GLY A 332 15.35 6.65 -5.50
N LEU A 333 15.70 5.71 -6.39
CA LEU A 333 15.78 4.28 -6.04
C LEU A 333 16.91 3.99 -5.03
N ILE A 334 18.07 4.64 -5.16
CA ILE A 334 19.19 4.52 -4.23
C ILE A 334 18.75 4.99 -2.83
N ASN A 335 18.05 6.12 -2.74
CA ASN A 335 17.53 6.63 -1.47
C ASN A 335 16.54 5.66 -0.83
N ILE A 336 15.59 5.13 -1.61
CA ILE A 336 14.65 4.10 -1.12
C ILE A 336 15.39 2.86 -0.64
N ARG A 337 16.36 2.36 -1.40
CA ARG A 337 17.11 1.15 -1.03
C ARG A 337 17.87 1.34 0.28
N ASN A 338 18.54 2.49 0.43
CA ASN A 338 19.49 2.75 1.52
C ASN A 338 18.85 3.33 2.79
N ALA A 339 17.62 3.86 2.73
CA ALA A 339 16.95 4.43 3.89
C ALA A 339 16.69 3.37 4.97
N PRO A 340 17.26 3.48 6.18
CA PRO A 340 17.05 2.48 7.23
C PRO A 340 15.62 2.56 7.76
N ARG A 341 15.02 1.39 8.01
CA ARG A 341 13.61 1.23 8.34
C ARG A 341 13.37 0.00 9.23
N HIS A 342 12.22 -0.02 9.89
CA HIS A 342 11.78 -1.10 10.81
C HIS A 342 10.40 -1.66 10.47
N VAL A 343 9.73 -1.08 9.47
CA VAL A 343 8.41 -1.51 9.02
C VAL A 343 8.40 -1.66 7.50
N SER A 344 7.54 -2.55 7.02
CA SER A 344 7.35 -2.84 5.61
C SER A 344 6.44 -1.81 4.95
N ASN A 345 6.60 -1.59 3.64
CA ASN A 345 5.74 -0.75 2.83
C ASN A 345 5.82 -1.11 1.34
N ARG A 346 4.74 -0.89 0.59
CA ARG A 346 4.79 -0.96 -0.88
C ARG A 346 4.87 0.44 -1.47
N LEU A 347 5.79 0.64 -2.42
CA LEU A 347 5.88 1.84 -3.24
C LEU A 347 5.70 1.48 -4.72
N VAL A 348 4.78 2.16 -5.40
CA VAL A 348 4.70 2.15 -6.87
C VAL A 348 5.29 3.46 -7.34
N VAL A 349 6.47 3.40 -7.96
CA VAL A 349 7.24 4.56 -8.41
C VAL A 349 7.38 4.55 -9.92
N GLY A 350 7.43 5.73 -10.53
CA GLY A 350 7.64 5.88 -11.97
C GLY A 350 8.37 7.15 -12.36
N THR A 351 8.81 7.19 -13.61
CA THR A 351 9.37 8.37 -14.28
C THR A 351 8.68 8.62 -15.62
N ALA A 352 8.63 9.88 -16.04
CA ALA A 352 8.21 10.30 -17.38
C ALA A 352 9.02 9.64 -18.51
N ASP A 353 10.22 9.13 -18.22
CA ASP A 353 11.10 8.40 -19.15
C ASP A 353 10.65 6.96 -19.44
N ASP A 354 9.34 6.71 -19.39
CA ASP A 354 8.71 5.42 -19.68
C ASP A 354 9.17 4.25 -18.81
N PHE A 355 9.17 4.45 -17.49
CA PHE A 355 9.55 3.40 -16.55
C PHE A 355 8.73 3.42 -15.25
N VAL A 356 8.33 2.23 -14.77
CA VAL A 356 7.53 2.04 -13.55
C VAL A 356 7.98 0.78 -12.81
N ILE A 357 8.03 0.84 -11.48
CA ILE A 357 8.36 -0.29 -10.61
C ILE A 357 7.37 -0.36 -9.44
N ASN A 358 6.92 -1.57 -9.13
CA ASN A 358 6.30 -1.90 -7.85
C ASN A 358 7.38 -2.46 -6.90
N MET A 359 7.61 -1.78 -5.78
CA MET A 359 8.66 -2.10 -4.81
C MET A 359 8.01 -2.55 -3.50
N GLU A 360 8.21 -3.81 -3.11
CA GLU A 360 7.86 -4.32 -1.79
C GLU A 360 9.07 -4.17 -0.87
N VAL A 361 9.00 -3.19 0.02
CA VAL A 361 10.08 -2.81 0.92
C VAL A 361 9.84 -3.46 2.27
N THR A 362 10.85 -4.16 2.79
CA THR A 362 10.91 -4.70 4.15
C THR A 362 12.08 -4.07 4.91
N PRO A 363 12.24 -4.32 6.21
CA PRO A 363 13.39 -3.80 6.96
C PRO A 363 14.76 -4.09 6.35
N SER A 364 14.98 -5.29 5.79
CA SER A 364 16.28 -5.65 5.21
C SER A 364 16.33 -5.67 3.68
N ALA A 365 15.18 -5.75 3.00
CA ALA A 365 15.13 -6.02 1.57
C ALA A 365 14.21 -5.05 0.80
N VAL A 366 14.39 -5.05 -0.51
CA VAL A 366 13.49 -4.41 -1.48
C VAL A 366 13.26 -5.43 -2.59
N HIS A 367 12.03 -5.92 -2.70
CA HIS A 367 11.63 -6.84 -3.76
C HIS A 367 10.98 -6.06 -4.90
N LEU A 368 11.60 -6.13 -6.08
CA LEU A 368 11.21 -5.34 -7.25
C LEU A 368 10.32 -6.15 -8.17
N ALA A 369 9.29 -5.50 -8.69
CA ALA A 369 8.39 -6.09 -9.65
C ALA A 369 8.06 -5.10 -10.78
N TYR A 370 8.07 -5.61 -12.00
CA TYR A 370 8.01 -4.83 -13.24
C TYR A 370 6.76 -5.23 -14.04
N PRO A 371 6.26 -4.35 -14.93
CA PRO A 371 5.01 -4.56 -15.67
C PRO A 371 4.84 -5.92 -16.34
N ASP A 372 5.91 -6.46 -16.94
CA ASP A 372 5.84 -7.71 -17.71
C ASP A 372 6.13 -8.98 -16.87
N LEU A 373 6.53 -8.83 -15.60
CA LEU A 373 6.90 -9.95 -14.72
C LEU A 373 5.80 -10.39 -13.75
N LEU A 374 4.75 -9.59 -13.56
CA LEU A 374 3.74 -9.81 -12.52
C LEU A 374 2.47 -10.52 -12.98
N HIS A 375 2.34 -10.84 -14.28
CA HIS A 375 1.05 -11.20 -14.86
C HIS A 375 1.06 -12.51 -15.66
N THR A 376 1.74 -13.53 -15.16
CA THR A 376 1.34 -14.93 -15.42
C THR A 376 0.26 -15.32 -14.42
N VAL A 377 -0.96 -14.77 -14.58
CA VAL A 377 -2.13 -15.53 -14.11
C VAL A 377 -2.14 -16.76 -15.02
N PRO A 378 -2.06 -18.00 -14.51
CA PRO A 378 -2.18 -19.15 -15.40
C PRO A 378 -3.50 -19.00 -16.16
N PRO A 379 -3.49 -19.09 -17.50
CA PRO A 379 -4.75 -19.17 -18.22
C PRO A 379 -5.54 -20.35 -17.63
N SER A 380 -6.87 -20.27 -17.69
CA SER A 380 -7.71 -21.42 -17.36
C SER A 380 -7.16 -22.68 -18.07
N PRO A 381 -7.37 -23.89 -17.52
CA PRO A 381 -6.72 -25.13 -17.98
C PRO A 381 -7.05 -25.55 -19.44
N ILE A 382 -7.63 -24.68 -20.26
CA ILE A 382 -8.08 -24.95 -21.63
C ILE A 382 -7.07 -24.48 -22.69
N SER A 383 -5.95 -23.83 -22.35
CA SER A 383 -4.95 -23.43 -23.35
C SER A 383 -3.51 -23.61 -22.85
N MET A 384 -3.04 -24.86 -22.84
CA MET A 384 -1.61 -25.16 -22.77
C MET A 384 -0.99 -25.14 -24.17
N SER A 385 -0.35 -24.02 -24.49
CA SER A 385 0.77 -23.97 -25.44
C SER A 385 1.83 -23.07 -24.82
N MET A 386 2.80 -23.69 -24.14
CA MET A 386 3.93 -23.00 -23.52
C MET A 386 5.06 -22.91 -24.54
N SER A 387 5.36 -21.68 -24.97
CA SER A 387 6.72 -21.31 -25.33
C SER A 387 7.24 -20.38 -24.24
N MET A 388 8.37 -20.74 -23.62
CA MET A 388 9.09 -19.87 -22.69
C MET A 388 9.66 -18.68 -23.47
N PRO A 389 9.46 -17.42 -23.04
CA PRO A 389 10.21 -16.31 -23.62
C PRO A 389 11.65 -16.39 -23.13
N SER A 390 12.52 -16.83 -24.05
CA SER A 390 13.96 -16.62 -23.99
C SER A 390 14.23 -15.13 -24.19
N THR A 391 15.16 -14.59 -23.39
CA THR A 391 15.81 -13.27 -23.48
C THR A 391 15.00 -12.02 -23.07
N TYR A 392 15.62 -11.34 -22.10
CA TYR A 392 15.44 -9.96 -21.65
C TYR A 392 15.48 -9.00 -22.87
N ASN A 393 14.34 -8.72 -23.49
CA ASN A 393 14.26 -7.75 -24.58
C ASN A 393 13.16 -6.73 -24.27
N HIS A 394 13.56 -5.46 -24.15
CA HIS A 394 12.74 -4.31 -23.78
C HIS A 394 11.71 -3.89 -24.86
N HIS A 395 11.33 -4.79 -25.76
CA HIS A 395 10.51 -4.42 -26.92
C HIS A 395 9.30 -5.31 -27.09
N HIS A 396 8.15 -4.67 -26.87
CA HIS A 396 6.79 -5.05 -27.27
C HIS A 396 6.15 -6.22 -26.53
N ASN A 397 5.08 -5.88 -25.81
CA ASN A 397 4.04 -6.81 -25.40
C ASN A 397 3.43 -7.45 -26.67
N SER A 398 3.93 -8.64 -27.02
CA SER A 398 3.54 -9.38 -28.23
C SER A 398 2.05 -9.77 -28.25
N ASN A 399 1.35 -9.67 -27.12
CA ASN A 399 -0.05 -10.02 -26.96
C ASN A 399 -0.98 -8.79 -26.99
N GLY A 400 -0.46 -7.57 -27.17
CA GLY A 400 -1.26 -6.34 -27.18
C GLY A 400 -1.87 -5.95 -25.82
N CYS A 401 -1.52 -6.65 -24.74
CA CYS A 401 -2.00 -6.34 -23.40
C CYS A 401 -1.35 -5.03 -22.90
N PRO A 402 -2.06 -4.16 -22.16
CA PRO A 402 -1.42 -2.99 -21.58
C PRO A 402 -0.33 -3.40 -20.57
N SER A 403 0.85 -2.78 -20.65
CA SER A 403 1.96 -2.99 -19.71
C SER A 403 1.80 -2.09 -18.48
N PHE A 404 1.48 -2.71 -17.34
CA PHE A 404 1.28 -2.03 -16.06
C PHE A 404 1.71 -2.89 -14.87
N VAL A 405 1.91 -2.25 -13.72
CA VAL A 405 1.99 -2.91 -12.39
C VAL A 405 0.79 -2.52 -11.54
N VAL A 406 0.33 -3.42 -10.67
CA VAL A 406 -0.66 -3.15 -9.63
C VAL A 406 -0.09 -3.60 -8.29
N GLY A 407 -0.53 -2.95 -7.21
CA GLY A 407 -0.31 -3.45 -5.87
C GLY A 407 -1.35 -2.95 -4.88
N ALA A 408 -1.87 -3.88 -4.08
CA ALA A 408 -2.64 -3.61 -2.87
C ALA A 408 -1.77 -3.73 -1.60
N ASN A 409 -2.27 -4.37 -0.54
CA ASN A 409 -1.65 -4.42 0.78
C ASN A 409 -1.03 -5.77 1.17
N HIS A 410 -0.79 -6.66 0.21
CA HIS A 410 -0.18 -7.97 0.44
C HIS A 410 1.08 -8.12 -0.38
N PHE A 411 2.02 -8.94 0.07
CA PHE A 411 3.20 -9.29 -0.72
C PHE A 411 2.82 -10.27 -1.84
N VAL A 412 3.32 -10.01 -3.05
CA VAL A 412 3.16 -10.88 -4.23
C VAL A 412 4.49 -11.35 -4.80
N ASN A 413 5.61 -10.76 -4.39
CA ASN A 413 6.89 -11.06 -5.00
C ASN A 413 7.39 -12.45 -4.55
N PRO A 414 7.72 -13.36 -5.48
CA PRO A 414 8.27 -14.68 -5.13
C PRO A 414 9.53 -14.61 -4.25
N ALA A 415 10.36 -13.58 -4.41
CA ALA A 415 11.55 -13.40 -3.59
C ALA A 415 11.22 -13.07 -2.12
N PHE A 416 10.10 -12.40 -1.86
CA PHE A 416 9.61 -12.22 -0.48
C PHE A 416 9.14 -13.57 0.08
N HIS A 417 8.35 -14.32 -0.67
CA HIS A 417 7.87 -15.64 -0.23
C HIS A 417 9.01 -16.64 0.01
N ALA A 418 10.14 -16.49 -0.68
CA ALA A 418 11.35 -17.29 -0.48
C ALA A 418 12.24 -16.78 0.67
N SER A 419 11.96 -15.62 1.27
CA SER A 419 12.83 -14.99 2.27
C SER A 419 12.77 -15.63 3.67
N GLY A 420 11.75 -16.47 3.92
CA GLY A 420 11.45 -17.00 5.25
C GLY A 420 10.60 -16.07 6.12
N TRP A 421 10.36 -14.83 5.69
CA TRP A 421 9.36 -13.94 6.29
C TRP A 421 7.95 -14.25 5.77
N ALA A 422 6.95 -13.91 6.57
CA ALA A 422 5.54 -14.09 6.24
C ALA A 422 4.81 -12.74 6.21
N ASP A 423 3.81 -12.64 5.34
CA ASP A 423 2.88 -11.51 5.33
C ASP A 423 2.02 -11.55 6.61
N ARG A 424 1.92 -10.42 7.32
CA ARG A 424 1.06 -10.26 8.50
C ARG A 424 -0.32 -9.68 8.15
N ASN A 425 -0.57 -9.34 6.89
CA ASN A 425 -1.88 -8.93 6.46
C ASN A 425 -2.88 -10.09 6.67
N PRO A 426 -3.97 -9.90 7.43
CA PRO A 426 -4.95 -10.95 7.69
C PRO A 426 -5.71 -11.42 6.44
N GLY A 427 -5.49 -10.78 5.28
CA GLY A 427 -5.88 -11.29 3.96
C GLY A 427 -7.28 -10.88 3.50
N GLY A 428 -7.82 -11.65 2.55
CA GLY A 428 -9.16 -11.51 1.98
C GLY A 428 -9.27 -10.46 0.86
N SER A 429 -9.56 -9.22 1.23
CA SER A 429 -9.91 -8.14 0.28
C SER A 429 -8.71 -7.61 -0.50
N THR A 430 -7.53 -7.52 0.12
CA THR A 430 -6.30 -7.03 -0.53
C THR A 430 -5.95 -7.78 -1.82
N TRP A 431 -6.04 -9.12 -1.81
CA TRP A 431 -5.81 -9.98 -2.99
C TRP A 431 -6.85 -9.73 -4.06
N PHE A 432 -8.10 -9.62 -3.63
CA PHE A 432 -9.22 -9.36 -4.51
C PHE A 432 -9.05 -8.00 -5.22
N ARG A 433 -8.77 -6.92 -4.48
CA ARG A 433 -8.62 -5.57 -5.01
C ARG A 433 -7.56 -5.46 -6.09
N ASP A 434 -6.40 -6.08 -5.85
CA ASP A 434 -5.28 -6.12 -6.81
C ASP A 434 -5.71 -6.79 -8.13
N VAL A 435 -6.32 -7.97 -8.03
CA VAL A 435 -6.85 -8.71 -9.19
C VAL A 435 -7.94 -7.91 -9.92
N ARG A 436 -8.81 -7.20 -9.19
CA ARG A 436 -9.89 -6.41 -9.79
C ARG A 436 -9.37 -5.21 -10.57
N VAL A 437 -8.44 -4.45 -10.02
CA VAL A 437 -7.81 -3.34 -10.74
C VAL A 437 -7.08 -3.88 -11.96
N ALA A 438 -6.27 -4.93 -11.83
CA ALA A 438 -5.59 -5.54 -12.97
C ALA A 438 -6.57 -6.03 -14.06
N GLN A 439 -7.71 -6.63 -13.68
CA GLN A 439 -8.76 -7.02 -14.63
C GLN A 439 -9.42 -5.82 -15.32
N GLY A 440 -9.63 -4.72 -14.60
CA GLY A 440 -10.14 -3.46 -15.16
C GLY A 440 -9.19 -2.89 -16.19
N LEU A 441 -7.90 -2.82 -15.86
CA LEU A 441 -6.85 -2.31 -16.74
C LEU A 441 -6.60 -3.19 -17.98
N ARG A 442 -6.91 -4.49 -17.93
CA ARG A 442 -6.82 -5.38 -19.11
C ARG A 442 -7.99 -5.26 -20.09
N ARG A 443 -9.02 -4.46 -19.80
CA ARG A 443 -10.23 -4.36 -20.63
C ARG A 443 -10.47 -2.91 -21.11
N PRO A 444 -9.68 -2.41 -22.06
CA PRO A 444 -9.92 -1.12 -22.72
C PRO A 444 -11.35 -1.05 -23.27
N GLY A 445 -12.08 0.04 -23.03
CA GLY A 445 -13.43 0.23 -23.60
C GLY A 445 -14.55 -0.64 -23.02
N GLY A 446 -14.32 -1.42 -21.95
CA GLY A 446 -15.37 -2.20 -21.28
C GLY A 446 -16.52 -1.36 -20.70
N SER A 447 -16.35 -0.04 -20.69
CA SER A 447 -17.27 0.98 -20.23
C SER A 447 -18.35 1.32 -21.25
N ALA A 448 -18.04 1.37 -22.56
CA ALA A 448 -19.04 1.56 -23.61
C ALA A 448 -20.04 0.39 -23.62
N MET A 449 -19.52 -0.83 -23.44
CA MET A 449 -20.33 -2.05 -23.44
C MET A 449 -21.15 -2.21 -22.14
N ARG A 450 -20.64 -1.77 -20.97
CA ARG A 450 -21.38 -1.76 -19.70
C ARG A 450 -22.40 -0.62 -19.59
N ARG A 451 -22.08 0.57 -20.09
CA ARG A 451 -23.04 1.69 -20.21
C ARG A 451 -24.15 1.36 -21.23
N ALA A 452 -23.81 0.73 -22.36
CA ALA A 452 -24.80 0.24 -23.32
C ALA A 452 -25.66 -0.91 -22.76
N ALA A 453 -25.08 -1.83 -21.98
CA ALA A 453 -25.82 -2.89 -21.30
C ALA A 453 -26.74 -2.38 -20.17
N MET A 454 -26.39 -1.25 -19.54
CA MET A 454 -27.29 -0.55 -18.59
C MET A 454 -28.35 0.31 -19.30
N ALA A 455 -28.06 0.84 -20.49
CA ALA A 455 -28.96 1.75 -21.22
C ALA A 455 -30.10 1.04 -21.99
N VAL A 456 -30.15 -0.30 -21.99
CA VAL A 456 -31.25 -1.09 -22.57
C VAL A 456 -31.81 -1.97 -21.45
N LYS A 457 -33.01 -1.75 -20.88
CA LYS A 457 -34.34 -1.93 -21.50
C LYS A 457 -35.44 -1.47 -20.52
N ASN A 458 -36.40 -0.65 -20.97
CA ASN A 458 -37.73 -0.39 -20.39
C ASN A 458 -38.03 -0.98 -18.98
N GLY A 459 -37.40 -0.42 -17.94
CA GLY A 459 -37.91 -0.49 -16.57
C GLY A 459 -37.77 -1.82 -15.79
N LYS A 460 -36.99 -2.82 -16.21
CA LYS A 460 -36.67 -3.98 -15.35
C LYS A 460 -35.22 -4.46 -15.53
N ALA A 461 -34.43 -4.36 -14.47
CA ALA A 461 -33.08 -4.93 -14.41
C ALA A 461 -33.15 -6.46 -14.36
N VAL A 462 -32.51 -7.14 -15.31
CA VAL A 462 -32.18 -8.57 -15.20
C VAL A 462 -30.67 -8.67 -15.04
N VAL A 463 -30.22 -8.83 -13.80
CA VAL A 463 -28.87 -9.32 -13.51
C VAL A 463 -28.86 -10.79 -13.92
N ARG A 464 -28.25 -11.14 -15.06
CA ARG A 464 -27.85 -12.53 -15.30
C ARG A 464 -26.64 -12.80 -14.42
N SER A 465 -26.89 -13.22 -13.18
CA SER A 465 -25.89 -13.96 -12.42
C SER A 465 -25.56 -15.21 -13.22
N SER A 466 -24.28 -15.39 -13.54
CA SER A 466 -23.75 -16.66 -14.00
C SER A 466 -23.97 -17.69 -12.89
N LYS A 467 -25.09 -18.41 -12.97
CA LYS A 467 -25.37 -19.59 -12.13
C LYS A 467 -24.23 -20.58 -12.31
N ILE A 468 -23.47 -20.79 -11.24
CA ILE A 468 -22.89 -22.09 -10.95
C ILE A 468 -24.09 -23.02 -10.75
N VAL A 469 -24.28 -23.96 -11.66
CA VAL A 469 -25.29 -25.02 -11.51
C VAL A 469 -24.71 -26.04 -10.55
N VAL A 470 -25.19 -26.01 -9.31
CA VAL A 470 -25.19 -27.18 -8.42
C VAL A 470 -26.56 -27.82 -8.62
N GLY A 471 -26.58 -29.05 -9.13
CA GLY A 471 -27.79 -29.88 -9.17
C GLY A 471 -28.17 -30.30 -7.76
N ASP A 472 -29.43 -30.20 -7.39
CA ASP A 472 -30.35 -31.34 -7.45
C ASP A 472 -31.79 -30.94 -7.07
N ASP A 473 -32.70 -31.58 -7.79
CA ASP A 473 -34.03 -32.08 -7.45
C ASP A 473 -35.19 -31.20 -6.92
N ASN A 474 -36.28 -31.35 -7.69
CA ASN A 474 -37.70 -31.44 -7.29
C ASN A 474 -38.32 -30.30 -6.49
N THR A 475 -39.23 -29.56 -7.14
CA THR A 475 -40.69 -29.65 -6.90
C THR A 475 -41.43 -28.73 -7.88
N GLY A 476 -42.40 -29.30 -8.61
CA GLY A 476 -43.27 -28.54 -9.52
C GLY A 476 -44.33 -27.71 -8.79
N VAL A 477 -44.97 -26.80 -9.52
CA VAL A 477 -46.44 -26.57 -9.52
C VAL A 477 -46.79 -25.49 -10.56
N GLN A 478 -47.55 -25.96 -11.55
CA GLN A 478 -48.70 -25.42 -12.28
C GLN A 478 -48.78 -23.99 -12.89
N SER A 479 -49.21 -24.05 -14.15
CA SER A 479 -49.62 -23.06 -15.14
C SER A 479 -50.91 -22.28 -14.83
N GLY A 480 -51.01 -21.05 -15.35
CA GLY A 480 -52.25 -20.27 -15.44
C GLY A 480 -52.32 -19.27 -16.62
N LYS A 481 -52.94 -19.71 -17.73
CA LYS A 481 -53.78 -19.03 -18.75
C LYS A 481 -53.45 -17.64 -19.36
N MET A 482 -53.11 -17.67 -20.66
CA MET A 482 -53.83 -17.15 -21.85
C MET A 482 -54.75 -15.91 -21.76
N MET A 483 -54.46 -14.87 -22.57
CA MET A 483 -55.28 -14.41 -23.72
C MET A 483 -54.56 -13.30 -24.52
N VAL A 484 -54.49 -13.47 -25.85
CA VAL A 484 -54.07 -12.46 -26.84
C VAL A 484 -55.21 -12.35 -27.86
N GLY A 485 -55.59 -11.12 -28.22
CA GLY A 485 -56.52 -10.82 -29.30
C GLY A 485 -55.83 -10.09 -30.46
N ASP A 486 -56.02 -10.66 -31.64
CA ASP A 486 -56.14 -10.05 -32.98
C ASP A 486 -54.93 -9.36 -33.64
N GLY A 487 -54.14 -10.19 -34.35
CA GLY A 487 -54.31 -10.35 -35.81
C GLY A 487 -54.01 -9.16 -36.73
N LYS A 488 -52.84 -9.21 -37.39
CA LYS A 488 -52.73 -8.95 -38.83
C LYS A 488 -51.60 -9.78 -39.45
N VAL A 489 -51.99 -10.59 -40.43
CA VAL A 489 -51.17 -11.47 -41.26
C VAL A 489 -50.64 -10.69 -42.46
N LEU A 490 -49.37 -10.92 -42.82
CA LEU A 490 -48.89 -10.83 -44.20
C LEU A 490 -48.02 -12.05 -44.47
N ASP A 491 -48.47 -12.87 -45.41
CA ASP A 491 -47.82 -14.09 -45.89
C ASP A 491 -46.68 -13.77 -46.85
N GLY A 492 -45.66 -14.65 -46.86
CA GLY A 492 -44.55 -14.63 -47.79
C GLY A 492 -43.57 -15.76 -47.48
N ASP A 493 -43.91 -16.97 -47.92
CA ASP A 493 -43.05 -18.15 -47.89
C ASP A 493 -41.79 -17.96 -48.75
N GLY A 494 -40.64 -18.33 -48.20
CA GLY A 494 -39.36 -18.38 -48.89
C GLY A 494 -38.26 -18.86 -47.97
N ASN A 495 -38.01 -20.17 -47.98
CA ASN A 495 -36.76 -20.77 -47.50
C ASN A 495 -35.58 -20.08 -48.19
N ASP A 496 -34.74 -19.39 -47.44
CA ASP A 496 -33.33 -19.22 -47.75
C ASP A 496 -32.56 -19.17 -46.42
N ASP A 497 -31.92 -20.29 -46.10
CA ASP A 497 -30.81 -20.36 -45.16
C ASP A 497 -29.64 -19.54 -45.76
N GLY A 498 -29.67 -18.23 -45.55
CA GLY A 498 -28.68 -17.29 -46.07
C GLY A 498 -28.25 -16.31 -44.97
N ASP A 499 -27.04 -16.50 -44.48
CA ASP A 499 -26.19 -15.50 -43.84
C ASP A 499 -26.87 -14.51 -42.87
N ALA A 500 -27.13 -14.99 -41.63
CA ALA A 500 -26.88 -14.13 -40.48
C ALA A 500 -25.35 -14.03 -40.28
N ALA A 501 -24.67 -13.44 -41.27
CA ALA A 501 -23.28 -13.06 -41.18
C ALA A 501 -23.15 -12.19 -39.93
N ALA A 502 -22.36 -12.70 -38.99
CA ALA A 502 -21.99 -12.02 -37.78
C ALA A 502 -21.67 -10.56 -38.10
N VAL A 503 -22.40 -9.64 -37.47
CA VAL A 503 -21.84 -8.32 -37.20
C VAL A 503 -20.76 -8.55 -36.14
N VAL A 504 -19.65 -9.15 -36.58
CA VAL A 504 -18.35 -8.97 -35.95
C VAL A 504 -18.15 -7.48 -36.07
N ALA A 505 -18.44 -6.75 -34.99
CA ALA A 505 -17.92 -5.41 -34.84
C ALA A 505 -16.43 -5.50 -35.17
N ALA A 506 -16.03 -4.87 -36.28
CA ALA A 506 -14.65 -4.87 -36.72
C ALA A 506 -13.78 -4.56 -35.50
N ALA A 507 -12.86 -5.46 -35.17
CA ALA A 507 -11.89 -5.22 -34.12
C ALA A 507 -11.29 -3.83 -34.37
N PRO A 508 -11.27 -2.92 -33.39
CA PRO A 508 -10.75 -1.58 -33.65
C PRO A 508 -9.28 -1.75 -34.04
N GLY A 509 -8.92 -1.27 -35.23
CA GLY A 509 -7.54 -1.33 -35.70
C GLY A 509 -6.63 -0.61 -34.71
N GLY A 510 -5.51 -1.26 -34.33
CA GLY A 510 -4.32 -0.70 -33.66
C GLY A 510 -4.48 -0.02 -32.30
N ASP A 511 -5.37 0.95 -32.19
CA ASP A 511 -5.52 1.89 -31.06
C ASP A 511 -6.65 1.50 -30.08
N GLY A 512 -7.44 0.47 -30.41
CA GLY A 512 -8.55 -0.03 -29.57
C GLY A 512 -8.15 -0.75 -28.27
N LEU A 513 -6.84 -0.88 -27.99
CA LEU A 513 -6.31 -1.53 -26.80
C LEU A 513 -5.63 -0.58 -25.79
N LEU A 514 -5.54 0.72 -26.10
CA LEU A 514 -4.90 1.69 -25.20
C LEU A 514 -5.90 2.22 -24.17
N LEU A 515 -5.46 2.34 -22.92
CA LEU A 515 -6.28 2.85 -21.82
C LEU A 515 -6.35 4.37 -21.86
N THR A 516 -7.55 4.94 -21.85
CA THR A 516 -7.69 6.37 -21.55
C THR A 516 -7.44 6.64 -20.06
N PRO A 517 -7.13 7.88 -19.67
CA PRO A 517 -7.05 8.23 -18.26
C PRO A 517 -8.34 7.88 -17.48
N GLU A 518 -9.50 7.99 -18.13
CA GLU A 518 -10.81 7.63 -17.58
C GLU A 518 -10.97 6.11 -17.42
N ASP A 519 -10.50 5.30 -18.37
CA ASP A 519 -10.49 3.84 -18.22
C ASP A 519 -9.65 3.42 -17.00
N VAL A 520 -8.51 4.10 -16.77
CA VAL A 520 -7.70 3.88 -15.57
C VAL A 520 -8.50 4.20 -14.31
N THR A 521 -9.14 5.37 -14.23
CA THR A 521 -9.97 5.73 -13.08
C THR A 521 -11.14 4.77 -12.88
N GLU A 522 -11.79 4.30 -13.96
CA GLU A 522 -12.88 3.34 -13.89
C GLU A 522 -12.46 2.00 -13.28
N ALA A 523 -11.23 1.54 -13.53
CA ALA A 523 -10.69 0.34 -12.88
C ALA A 523 -10.63 0.47 -11.34
N PHE A 524 -10.56 1.70 -10.81
CA PHE A 524 -10.59 2.01 -9.38
C PHE A 524 -11.99 2.27 -8.83
N CYS A 525 -13.03 2.25 -9.67
CA CYS A 525 -14.44 2.42 -9.29
C CYS A 525 -15.14 1.07 -9.00
N ASP A 526 -14.42 -0.06 -8.91
CA ASP A 526 -15.02 -1.38 -8.73
C ASP A 526 -15.58 -1.58 -7.30
N HIS A 527 -16.86 -1.97 -7.22
CA HIS A 527 -17.60 -2.25 -5.98
C HIS A 527 -17.73 -3.75 -5.67
N LEU A 528 -17.11 -4.63 -6.46
CA LEU A 528 -17.20 -6.06 -6.18
C LEU A 528 -16.46 -6.37 -4.88
N SER A 529 -17.00 -7.27 -4.05
CA SER A 529 -16.55 -7.54 -2.68
C SER A 529 -16.76 -6.39 -1.69
N ALA A 530 -17.78 -5.54 -1.92
CA ALA A 530 -18.25 -4.62 -0.89
C ALA A 530 -18.48 -5.40 0.42
N PRO A 531 -17.96 -4.89 1.56
CA PRO A 531 -17.53 -3.51 1.75
C PRO A 531 -16.04 -3.22 1.59
N SER A 532 -15.22 -4.24 1.41
CA SER A 532 -13.79 -4.09 1.14
C SER A 532 -13.48 -4.15 -0.36
N SER A 533 -14.37 -3.56 -1.16
CA SER A 533 -14.22 -3.35 -2.60
C SER A 533 -13.11 -2.35 -2.92
N VAL A 534 -12.64 -2.28 -4.17
CA VAL A 534 -11.60 -1.32 -4.60
C VAL A 534 -12.01 0.13 -4.31
N CYS A 535 -13.26 0.46 -4.65
CA CYS A 535 -13.91 1.73 -4.31
C CYS A 535 -14.71 1.54 -3.02
N GLN A 536 -14.19 2.00 -1.89
CA GLN A 536 -14.82 1.81 -0.57
C GLN A 536 -15.72 2.98 -0.20
N HIS A 537 -16.91 2.67 0.31
CA HIS A 537 -17.87 3.66 0.80
C HIS A 537 -18.19 3.43 2.29
N VAL A 538 -18.45 4.53 3.02
CA VAL A 538 -18.81 4.50 4.44
C VAL A 538 -20.06 3.66 4.70
N GLY A 539 -21.02 3.63 3.77
CA GLY A 539 -22.25 2.85 3.90
C GLY A 539 -22.00 1.34 3.93
N ASP A 540 -20.86 0.89 3.42
CA ASP A 540 -20.63 -0.53 3.19
C ASP A 540 -19.92 -1.18 4.39
N CYS A 541 -19.10 -0.43 5.15
CA CYS A 541 -18.02 -0.85 6.06
C CYS A 541 -18.19 -1.97 7.14
N THR A 542 -19.24 -2.79 7.16
CA THR A 542 -19.30 -4.01 7.97
C THR A 542 -19.96 -5.16 7.23
N VAL A 543 -19.24 -6.28 7.05
CA VAL A 543 -19.89 -7.57 6.77
C VAL A 543 -20.52 -8.04 8.08
N ARG A 544 -21.79 -7.68 8.31
CA ARG A 544 -22.52 -8.08 9.52
C ARG A 544 -22.61 -9.60 9.57
N GLY A 545 -22.23 -10.19 10.69
CA GLY A 545 -22.44 -11.62 10.96
C GLY A 545 -21.34 -12.56 10.46
N VAL A 546 -20.15 -12.06 10.11
CA VAL A 546 -18.95 -12.90 9.93
C VAL A 546 -18.08 -12.79 11.19
N PRO A 547 -18.09 -13.80 12.07
CA PRO A 547 -17.14 -13.89 13.18
C PRO A 547 -15.71 -13.72 12.64
N ASP A 548 -14.87 -13.00 13.37
CA ASP A 548 -13.44 -12.85 13.06
C ASP A 548 -13.08 -12.08 11.78
N TYR A 549 -14.02 -11.36 11.15
CA TYR A 549 -13.66 -10.45 10.05
C TYR A 549 -12.73 -9.33 10.57
N PRO A 550 -11.51 -9.18 10.02
CA PRO A 550 -10.45 -8.36 10.62
C PRO A 550 -10.68 -6.86 10.39
N TYR A 551 -11.36 -6.48 9.31
CA TYR A 551 -11.68 -5.09 9.00
C TYR A 551 -13.00 -4.70 9.66
N ARG A 552 -12.95 -4.24 10.91
CA ARG A 552 -14.13 -3.61 11.56
C ARG A 552 -13.88 -2.11 11.71
N GLY A 553 -14.88 -1.32 11.36
CA GLY A 553 -14.87 0.14 11.53
C GLY A 553 -15.17 0.90 10.25
N ARG A 554 -15.50 2.18 10.41
CA ARG A 554 -15.87 3.06 9.29
C ARG A 554 -14.65 3.39 8.43
N GLN A 555 -14.51 2.73 7.28
CA GLN A 555 -13.50 3.02 6.26
C GLN A 555 -14.14 3.55 4.97
N ILE A 556 -13.35 4.27 4.19
CA ILE A 556 -13.74 4.86 2.91
C ILE A 556 -12.49 5.05 2.04
N THR A 557 -12.66 5.03 0.72
CA THR A 557 -11.68 5.65 -0.18
C THR A 557 -11.67 7.15 0.09
N LEU A 558 -10.62 7.64 0.76
CA LEU A 558 -10.47 9.04 1.15
C LEU A 558 -10.10 9.92 -0.04
N ALA A 559 -9.27 9.39 -0.93
CA ALA A 559 -8.86 10.08 -2.13
C ALA A 559 -8.60 9.08 -3.24
N HIS A 560 -9.00 9.45 -4.46
CA HIS A 560 -8.43 8.88 -5.67
C HIS A 560 -7.49 9.90 -6.31
N VAL A 561 -6.31 9.45 -6.70
CA VAL A 561 -5.32 10.26 -7.41
C VAL A 561 -4.89 9.59 -8.70
N ARG A 562 -4.65 10.40 -9.72
CA ARG A 562 -4.00 10.01 -10.97
C ARG A 562 -2.94 11.04 -11.31
N TYR A 563 -1.68 10.61 -11.38
CA TYR A 563 -0.55 11.45 -11.75
C TYR A 563 -0.13 11.11 -13.17
N ASP A 564 -0.18 12.09 -14.07
CA ASP A 564 0.44 12.01 -15.38
C ASP A 564 1.87 12.53 -15.27
N LEU A 565 2.83 11.61 -15.26
CA LEU A 565 4.24 11.95 -15.06
C LEU A 565 4.83 12.66 -16.29
N THR A 566 4.35 12.31 -17.47
CA THR A 566 4.76 12.89 -18.75
C THR A 566 4.22 14.31 -18.92
N ARG A 567 3.00 14.60 -18.47
CA ARG A 567 2.40 15.94 -18.55
C ARG A 567 2.59 16.77 -17.28
N ARG A 568 3.11 16.15 -16.21
CA ARG A 568 3.31 16.76 -14.89
C ARG A 568 2.00 17.28 -14.30
N THR A 569 0.93 16.51 -14.48
CA THR A 569 -0.40 16.84 -13.96
C THR A 569 -0.83 15.86 -12.88
N ALA A 570 -1.67 16.35 -11.97
CA ALA A 570 -2.31 15.57 -10.92
C ALA A 570 -3.82 15.76 -11.02
N THR A 571 -4.55 14.67 -11.24
CA THR A 571 -6.01 14.63 -11.09
C THR A 571 -6.35 14.05 -9.71
N VAL A 572 -7.12 14.77 -8.91
CA VAL A 572 -7.46 14.37 -7.53
C VAL A 572 -8.96 14.40 -7.32
N CYS A 573 -9.50 13.35 -6.72
CA CYS A 573 -10.88 13.26 -6.26
C CYS A 573 -10.89 13.07 -4.73
N LYS A 574 -11.64 13.92 -4.02
CA LYS A 574 -11.94 13.71 -2.60
C LYS A 574 -13.05 12.67 -2.45
N GLY A 575 -12.80 11.65 -1.65
CA GLY A 575 -13.71 10.53 -1.48
C GLY A 575 -13.64 9.51 -2.63
N PRO A 576 -14.64 8.62 -2.72
CA PRO A 576 -14.66 7.54 -3.70
C PRO A 576 -14.81 8.04 -5.15
N PRO A 577 -13.98 7.56 -6.10
CA PRO A 577 -13.92 8.09 -7.46
C PRO A 577 -15.19 7.90 -8.30
N CYS A 578 -16.09 7.00 -7.92
CA CYS A 578 -17.32 6.75 -8.68
C CYS A 578 -18.40 7.82 -8.49
N VAL A 579 -18.28 8.66 -7.44
CA VAL A 579 -19.26 9.71 -7.09
C VAL A 579 -18.62 11.05 -6.78
N GLY A 580 -17.30 11.09 -6.56
CA GLY A 580 -16.60 12.31 -6.19
C GLY A 580 -16.33 13.24 -7.38
N VAL A 581 -15.91 14.47 -7.06
CA VAL A 581 -15.60 15.51 -8.04
C VAL A 581 -14.09 15.62 -8.19
N PHE A 582 -13.62 15.56 -9.44
CA PHE A 582 -12.20 15.64 -9.76
C PHE A 582 -11.73 17.09 -9.92
N GLN A 583 -10.51 17.35 -9.47
CA GLN A 583 -9.76 18.58 -9.75
C GLN A 583 -8.45 18.22 -10.44
N GLU A 584 -8.02 19.07 -11.36
CA GLU A 584 -6.75 18.90 -12.07
C GLU A 584 -5.79 20.03 -11.72
N PHE A 585 -4.53 19.65 -11.51
CA PHE A 585 -3.43 20.54 -11.19
C PHE A 585 -2.27 20.24 -12.13
N ALA A 586 -1.49 21.26 -12.49
CA ALA A 586 -0.33 21.12 -13.35
C ALA A 586 0.88 21.76 -12.66
N LEU A 587 2.00 21.03 -12.63
CA LEU A 587 3.27 21.59 -12.21
C LEU A 587 3.94 22.30 -13.39
N PRO A 588 4.66 23.40 -13.14
CA PRO A 588 5.48 24.02 -14.17
C PRO A 588 6.55 23.01 -14.64
N PRO A 589 6.89 22.98 -15.93
CA PRO A 589 8.04 22.21 -16.41
C PRO A 589 9.31 22.70 -15.71
N VAL A 590 10.25 21.79 -15.42
CA VAL A 590 11.57 22.18 -14.90
C VAL A 590 12.23 23.08 -15.95
N PRO A 591 12.71 24.28 -15.60
CA PRO A 591 13.53 25.07 -16.51
C PRO A 591 14.74 24.21 -16.90
N ASN A 592 14.91 23.95 -18.20
CA ASN A 592 15.94 23.07 -18.78
C ASN A 592 17.21 23.00 -17.90
N VAL A 593 17.44 21.83 -17.29
CA VAL A 593 18.69 21.50 -16.59
C VAL A 593 19.73 21.07 -17.60
#